data_AF-A4TVK8-F1
#
_entry.id   AF-A4TVK8-F1
#
_cell.length_a   1.000
_cell.length_b   1.000
_cell.length_c   1.000
_cell.angle_alpha   90.00
_cell.angle_beta   90.00
_cell.angle_gamma   90.00
#
_symmetry.space_group_name_H-M   'P 1'
#
loop_
_entity.id
_entity.type
_entity.pdbx_description
1 polymer ?
#
loop_
_entity_poly.entity_id
_entity_poly.type
_entity_poly.pdbx_seq_one_letter_code
_entity_poly.pdbx_strand_id
1 'polypeptide(L)'
;MAKKFYVVGGEYADTAFTTIAPGHKEERFGPFGEHEAHVCWRALTGKTVDNAMIRYFIRSDDEQGEDQWYVVGGEYADTDFDVIAAGKTLEVHGPFERQLAMNTWRELTGKTVDNAMVRYDLCSADELPARQGK
;
A
#
# COMPACT_ATOMS: atom_id res chain seq x y z
N MET A 1 3.55 -16.30 -11.61
CA MET A 1 3.42 -15.34 -12.74
C MET A 1 4.61 -14.39 -12.67
N ALA A 2 5.19 -13.97 -13.80
CA ALA A 2 6.26 -12.96 -13.77
C ALA A 2 5.68 -11.60 -13.37
N LYS A 3 6.35 -10.89 -12.45
CA LYS A 3 5.92 -9.56 -11.99
C LYS A 3 5.92 -8.59 -13.17
N LYS A 4 4.80 -7.90 -13.38
CA LYS A 4 4.66 -6.90 -14.44
C LYS A 4 4.97 -5.52 -13.88
N PHE A 5 5.67 -4.73 -14.68
CA PHE A 5 6.06 -3.37 -14.32
C PHE A 5 5.51 -2.37 -15.34
N TYR A 6 5.24 -1.15 -14.87
CA TYR A 6 4.85 -0.01 -15.68
C TYR A 6 5.77 1.17 -15.35
N VAL A 7 6.05 1.98 -16.35
CA VAL A 7 6.65 3.30 -16.15
C VAL A 7 5.52 4.32 -16.16
N VAL A 8 5.33 5.03 -15.06
CA VAL A 8 4.25 6.02 -14.89
C VAL A 8 4.82 7.37 -14.50
N GLY A 9 4.20 8.45 -14.96
CA GLY A 9 4.60 9.80 -14.58
C GLY A 9 4.24 10.83 -15.63
N GLY A 10 4.97 11.94 -15.68
CA GLY A 10 4.68 13.06 -16.55
C GLY A 10 5.11 14.36 -15.91
N GLU A 11 4.46 15.46 -16.30
CA GLU A 11 4.70 16.79 -15.73
C GLU A 11 3.85 17.01 -14.48
N TYR A 12 4.48 17.46 -13.39
CA TYR A 12 3.86 17.71 -12.10
C TYR A 12 3.77 19.21 -11.79
N ALA A 13 2.77 19.58 -10.99
CA ALA A 13 2.57 20.95 -10.52
C ALA A 13 3.61 21.37 -9.46
N ASP A 14 4.30 20.40 -8.86
CA ASP A 14 5.26 20.58 -7.79
C ASP A 14 6.43 19.59 -7.89
N THR A 15 7.53 19.92 -7.21
CA THR A 15 8.72 19.07 -7.12
C THR A 15 8.59 17.94 -6.10
N ALA A 16 7.46 17.83 -5.41
CA ALA A 16 7.12 16.66 -4.60
C ALA A 16 6.52 15.53 -5.46
N PHE A 17 6.20 15.82 -6.73
CA PHE A 17 5.65 14.89 -7.72
C PHE A 17 4.36 14.23 -7.23
N THR A 18 3.51 15.03 -6.57
CA THR A 18 2.25 14.53 -5.99
C THR A 18 1.04 14.80 -6.87
N THR A 19 1.06 15.91 -7.61
CA THR A 19 -0.08 16.36 -8.42
C THR A 19 0.36 16.62 -9.86
N ILE A 20 -0.34 16.05 -10.84
CA ILE A 20 -0.09 16.30 -12.27
C ILE A 20 -0.36 17.77 -12.60
N ALA A 21 0.51 18.37 -13.42
CA ALA A 21 0.39 19.75 -13.83
C ALA A 21 -0.97 20.02 -14.54
N PRO A 22 -1.60 21.19 -14.33
CA PRO A 22 -2.87 21.52 -14.99
C PRO A 22 -2.79 21.39 -16.51
N GLY A 23 -3.72 20.65 -17.11
CA GLY A 23 -3.75 20.40 -18.56
C GLY A 23 -2.94 19.19 -19.02
N HIS A 24 -2.18 18.55 -18.12
CA HIS A 24 -1.44 17.31 -18.40
C HIS A 24 -2.18 16.09 -17.86
N LYS A 25 -1.75 14.90 -18.29
CA LYS A 25 -2.23 13.61 -17.78
C LYS A 25 -1.03 12.78 -17.38
N GLU A 26 -1.22 11.91 -16.38
CA GLU A 26 -0.21 10.89 -16.08
C GLU A 26 -0.11 9.92 -17.27
N GLU A 27 1.10 9.79 -17.80
CA GLU A 27 1.46 8.85 -18.84
C GLU A 27 1.80 7.50 -18.22
N ARG A 28 1.40 6.40 -18.88
CA ARG A 28 1.64 5.03 -18.45
C ARG A 28 2.16 4.18 -19.61
N PHE A 29 3.31 3.54 -19.40
CA PHE A 29 3.98 2.68 -20.38
C PHE A 29 4.15 1.27 -19.80
N GLY A 30 3.84 0.23 -20.57
CA GLY A 30 3.91 -1.18 -20.17
C GLY A 30 2.66 -1.96 -20.58
N PRO A 31 2.46 -3.18 -20.05
CA PRO A 31 3.30 -3.86 -19.06
C PRO A 31 4.66 -4.30 -19.63
N PHE A 32 5.68 -4.29 -18.78
CA PHE A 32 7.05 -4.67 -19.08
C PHE A 32 7.57 -5.72 -18.10
N GLY A 33 8.63 -6.44 -18.48
CA GLY A 33 9.54 -7.03 -17.50
C GLY A 33 10.38 -5.98 -16.78
N GLU A 34 11.00 -6.33 -15.65
CA GLU A 34 11.80 -5.38 -14.84
C GLU A 34 12.89 -4.68 -15.65
N HIS A 35 13.66 -5.45 -16.43
CA HIS A 35 14.73 -4.90 -17.26
C HIS A 35 14.21 -3.92 -18.32
N GLU A 36 13.13 -4.29 -19.02
CA GLU A 36 12.50 -3.45 -20.04
C GLU A 36 11.92 -2.16 -19.45
N ALA A 37 11.33 -2.24 -18.25
CA ALA A 37 10.85 -1.07 -17.51
C ALA A 37 12.00 -0.10 -17.19
N HIS A 38 13.15 -0.60 -16.73
CA HIS A 38 14.34 0.23 -16.49
C HIS A 38 14.88 0.88 -17.77
N VAL A 39 14.88 0.17 -18.89
CA VAL A 39 15.30 0.72 -20.18
C VAL A 39 14.35 1.85 -20.61
N CYS A 40 13.04 1.61 -20.55
CA CYS A 40 12.01 2.61 -20.88
C CYS A 40 12.12 3.86 -19.97
N TRP A 41 12.20 3.65 -18.66
CA TRP A 41 12.35 4.73 -17.67
C TRP A 41 13.59 5.59 -17.90
N ARG A 42 14.74 4.95 -18.20
CA ARG A 42 15.98 5.67 -18.51
C ARG A 42 15.83 6.50 -19.80
N ALA A 43 15.17 5.96 -20.81
CA ALA A 43 14.93 6.67 -22.07
C ALA A 43 14.04 7.91 -21.86
N LEU A 44 12.94 7.77 -21.09
CA LEU A 44 12.05 8.89 -20.78
C LEU A 44 12.76 9.96 -19.94
N THR A 45 13.43 9.54 -18.86
CA THR A 45 14.18 10.46 -18.00
C THR A 45 15.27 11.21 -18.76
N GLY A 46 15.96 10.54 -19.69
CA GLY A 46 16.97 11.17 -20.54
C GLY A 46 16.40 12.20 -21.51
N LYS A 47 15.17 11.99 -22.01
CA LYS A 47 14.47 12.93 -22.90
C LYS A 47 13.97 14.19 -22.19
N THR A 48 13.76 14.12 -20.88
CA THR A 48 13.09 15.18 -20.10
C THR A 48 13.99 15.72 -18.98
N VAL A 49 15.30 15.49 -19.07
CA VAL A 49 16.28 15.82 -18.02
C VAL A 49 16.37 17.32 -17.72
N ASP A 50 16.00 18.15 -18.69
CA ASP A 50 15.99 19.61 -18.62
C ASP A 50 14.75 20.18 -17.93
N ASN A 51 13.69 19.39 -17.76
CA ASN A 51 12.48 19.79 -17.05
C ASN A 51 12.42 19.14 -15.66
N ALA A 52 12.72 19.93 -14.62
CA ALA A 52 12.68 19.49 -13.23
C ALA A 52 11.28 19.09 -12.73
N MET A 53 10.22 19.48 -13.44
CA MET A 53 8.84 19.13 -13.12
C MET A 53 8.40 17.83 -13.78
N ILE A 54 9.20 17.25 -14.68
CA ILE A 54 8.89 15.96 -15.29
C ILE A 54 9.61 14.83 -14.56
N ARG A 55 8.84 13.86 -14.07
CA ARG A 55 9.38 12.67 -13.41
C ARG A 55 8.61 11.43 -13.81
N TYR A 56 9.35 10.32 -13.95
CA TYR A 56 8.80 9.00 -14.20
C TYR A 56 9.24 8.03 -13.10
N PHE A 57 8.36 7.11 -12.73
CA PHE A 57 8.54 6.08 -11.72
C PHE A 57 8.28 4.70 -12.35
N ILE A 58 9.00 3.68 -11.88
CA ILE A 58 8.66 2.29 -12.17
C ILE A 58 7.75 1.81 -11.05
N ARG A 59 6.60 1.25 -11.40
CA ARG A 59 5.62 0.64 -10.49
C ARG A 59 5.38 -0.80 -10.90
N SER A 60 5.14 -1.67 -9.92
CA SER A 60 4.69 -3.03 -10.21
C SER A 60 3.16 -3.16 -10.17
N ASP A 61 2.60 -4.13 -10.89
CA ASP A 61 1.15 -4.44 -10.89
C ASP A 61 0.65 -4.69 -9.45
N ASP A 62 1.46 -5.33 -8.61
CA ASP A 62 1.16 -5.62 -7.21
C ASP A 62 1.14 -4.36 -6.32
N GLU A 63 1.82 -3.28 -6.72
CA GLU A 63 1.75 -1.97 -6.02
C GLU A 63 0.48 -1.19 -6.41
N GLN A 64 -0.30 -1.67 -7.37
CA GLN A 64 -1.64 -1.17 -7.71
C GLN A 64 -2.76 -2.06 -7.16
N GLY A 65 -2.44 -3.02 -6.29
CA GLY A 65 -3.46 -3.65 -5.46
C GLY A 65 -4.23 -2.54 -4.77
N GLU A 66 -5.56 -2.51 -4.97
CA GLU A 66 -6.47 -1.53 -4.38
C GLU A 66 -5.98 -1.23 -2.96
N ASP A 67 -5.80 0.05 -2.60
CA ASP A 67 -5.32 0.54 -1.29
C ASP A 67 -6.33 0.18 -0.17
N GLN A 68 -6.72 -1.09 -0.12
CA GLN A 68 -7.62 -1.72 0.81
C GLN A 68 -6.78 -2.21 1.97
N TRP A 69 -6.86 -1.40 3.02
CA TRP A 69 -6.29 -1.68 4.30
C TRP A 69 -7.37 -2.22 5.22
N TYR A 70 -6.99 -3.19 6.03
CA TYR A 70 -7.82 -3.76 7.07
C TYR A 70 -7.15 -3.53 8.41
N VAL A 71 -7.95 -3.44 9.46
CA VAL A 71 -7.49 -3.53 10.84
C VAL A 71 -7.87 -4.92 11.35
N VAL A 72 -6.88 -5.72 11.72
CA VAL A 72 -7.08 -7.10 12.17
C VAL A 72 -6.54 -7.28 13.57
N GLY A 73 -7.22 -8.09 14.37
CA GLY A 73 -6.76 -8.37 15.72
C GLY A 73 -7.87 -8.82 16.65
N GLY A 74 -7.67 -8.58 17.94
CA GLY A 74 -8.58 -9.03 19.00
C GLY A 74 -7.79 -9.44 20.23
N GLU A 75 -8.41 -10.27 21.06
CA GLU A 75 -7.81 -10.82 22.27
C GLU A 75 -7.03 -12.10 21.95
N TYR A 76 -5.77 -12.15 22.35
CA TYR A 76 -4.86 -13.28 22.15
C TYR A 76 -4.72 -14.12 23.40
N ALA A 77 -4.34 -15.38 23.22
CA ALA A 77 -4.13 -16.33 24.31
C ALA A 77 -2.92 -15.98 25.18
N ASP A 78 -1.92 -15.30 24.58
CA ASP A 78 -0.67 -14.90 25.20
C ASP A 78 -0.08 -13.64 24.54
N THR A 79 1.10 -13.23 25.02
CA THR A 79 1.83 -12.06 24.55
C THR A 79 2.68 -12.30 23.29
N ASP A 80 2.65 -13.51 22.72
CA ASP A 80 3.29 -13.77 21.42
C ASP A 80 2.36 -13.36 20.27
N PHE A 81 1.07 -13.16 20.55
CA PHE A 81 0.05 -12.65 19.62
C PHE A 81 -0.10 -13.52 18.36
N ASP A 82 0.16 -14.82 18.49
CA ASP A 82 0.03 -15.77 17.39
C ASP A 82 -1.33 -16.48 17.37
N VAL A 83 -1.97 -16.66 18.54
CA VAL A 83 -3.20 -17.44 18.69
C VAL A 83 -4.28 -16.60 19.37
N ILE A 84 -5.47 -16.55 18.77
CA ILE A 84 -6.65 -15.88 19.34
C ILE A 84 -7.13 -16.63 20.60
N ALA A 85 -7.52 -15.86 21.62
CA ALA A 85 -7.99 -16.40 22.89
C ALA A 85 -9.16 -17.38 22.68
N ALA A 86 -9.23 -18.41 23.53
CA ALA A 86 -10.25 -19.45 23.42
C ALA A 86 -11.67 -18.86 23.48
N GLY A 87 -12.51 -19.24 22.52
CA GLY A 87 -13.88 -18.75 22.41
C GLY A 87 -14.02 -17.36 21.76
N LYS A 88 -12.92 -16.77 21.27
CA LYS A 88 -12.89 -15.56 20.46
C LYS A 88 -12.61 -15.89 19.00
N THR A 89 -12.81 -14.90 18.13
CA THR A 89 -12.50 -14.97 16.70
C THR A 89 -11.65 -13.77 16.33
N LEU A 90 -10.75 -13.93 15.36
CA LEU A 90 -10.01 -12.80 14.79
C LEU A 90 -11.00 -11.78 14.22
N GLU A 91 -10.93 -10.56 14.74
CA GLU A 91 -11.70 -9.44 14.21
C GLU A 91 -11.02 -8.88 12.97
N VAL A 92 -11.82 -8.55 11.96
CA VAL A 92 -11.36 -7.97 10.71
C VAL A 92 -12.26 -6.78 10.39
N HIS A 93 -11.68 -5.58 10.37
CA HIS A 93 -12.36 -4.32 10.09
C HIS A 93 -11.87 -3.76 8.76
N GLY A 94 -12.77 -3.50 7.82
CA GLY A 94 -12.44 -2.98 6.49
C GLY A 94 -13.32 -3.60 5.39
N PRO A 95 -13.01 -3.39 4.10
CA PRO A 95 -11.84 -2.64 3.60
C PRO A 95 -11.94 -1.13 3.86
N PHE A 96 -10.80 -0.48 4.07
CA PHE A 96 -10.67 0.95 4.25
C PHE A 96 -9.57 1.52 3.35
N GLU A 97 -9.68 2.81 3.02
CA GLU A 97 -8.52 3.61 2.60
C GLU A 97 -7.48 3.67 3.72
N ARG A 98 -6.19 3.78 3.36
CA ARG A 98 -5.07 3.73 4.32
C ARG A 98 -5.23 4.68 5.52
N GLN A 99 -5.67 5.91 5.27
CA GLN A 99 -5.83 6.91 6.31
C GLN A 99 -6.99 6.56 7.27
N LEU A 100 -8.07 6.00 6.74
CA LEU A 100 -9.22 5.57 7.55
C LEU A 100 -8.85 4.34 8.38
N ALA A 101 -8.14 3.36 7.79
CA ALA A 101 -7.63 2.20 8.52
C ALA A 101 -6.74 2.62 9.70
N MET A 102 -5.82 3.57 9.48
CA MET A 102 -4.96 4.10 10.54
C MET A 102 -5.74 4.75 11.67
N ASN A 103 -6.81 5.48 11.36
CA ASN A 103 -7.67 6.11 12.36
C ASN A 103 -8.47 5.06 13.15
N THR A 104 -9.06 4.07 12.48
CA THR A 104 -9.77 2.95 13.10
C THR A 104 -8.85 2.13 14.01
N TRP A 105 -7.62 1.84 13.56
CA TRP A 105 -6.62 1.15 14.37
C TRP A 105 -6.29 1.90 15.66
N ARG A 106 -6.08 3.22 15.58
CA ARG A 106 -5.85 4.06 16.77
C ARG A 106 -7.03 4.06 17.71
N GLU A 107 -8.25 4.12 17.18
CA GLU A 107 -9.47 4.09 17.98
C GLU A 107 -9.63 2.77 18.75
N LEU A 108 -9.48 1.63 18.05
CA LEU A 108 -9.58 0.30 18.65
C LEU A 108 -8.49 0.09 19.71
N THR A 109 -7.24 0.40 19.37
CA THR A 109 -6.11 0.29 20.30
C THR A 109 -6.30 1.19 21.53
N GLY A 110 -6.80 2.41 21.33
CA GLY A 110 -7.08 3.34 22.43
C GLY A 110 -8.21 2.86 23.36
N LYS A 111 -9.23 2.18 22.81
CA LYS A 111 -10.33 1.59 23.60
C LYS A 111 -9.89 0.41 24.47
N THR A 112 -8.82 -0.27 24.10
CA THR A 112 -8.37 -1.52 24.75
C THR A 112 -6.98 -1.40 25.37
N VAL A 113 -6.52 -0.18 25.63
CA VAL A 113 -5.16 0.13 26.12
C VAL A 113 -4.84 -0.51 27.47
N ASP A 114 -5.86 -0.82 28.26
CA ASP A 114 -5.78 -1.47 29.57
C ASP A 114 -5.71 -3.00 29.50
N ASN A 115 -5.94 -3.61 28.33
CA ASN A 115 -5.82 -5.04 28.13
C ASN A 115 -4.58 -5.40 27.32
N ALA A 116 -3.54 -5.91 28.01
CA ALA A 116 -2.28 -6.30 27.39
C ALA A 116 -2.39 -7.47 26.40
N MET A 117 -3.50 -8.24 26.45
CA MET A 117 -3.74 -9.36 25.54
C MET A 117 -4.53 -8.94 24.30
N VAL A 118 -5.01 -7.69 24.22
CA VAL A 118 -5.73 -7.18 23.04
C VAL A 118 -4.78 -6.39 22.16
N ARG A 119 -4.66 -6.80 20.91
CA ARG A 119 -3.83 -6.11 19.93
C ARG A 119 -4.51 -6.07 18.56
N TYR A 120 -4.38 -4.92 17.92
CA TYR A 120 -4.79 -4.72 16.53
C TYR A 120 -3.58 -4.29 15.70
N ASP A 121 -3.50 -4.79 14.47
CA ASP A 121 -2.50 -4.42 13.47
C ASP A 121 -3.20 -4.01 12.16
N LEU A 122 -2.48 -3.28 11.32
CA LEU A 122 -2.88 -3.00 9.95
C LEU A 122 -2.40 -4.12 9.03
N CYS A 123 -3.21 -4.52 8.06
CA CYS A 123 -2.80 -5.43 6.99
C CYS A 123 -3.37 -4.98 5.64
N SER A 124 -2.64 -5.25 4.56
CA SER A 124 -3.17 -5.09 3.20
C SER A 124 -4.12 -6.23 2.83
N ALA A 125 -4.87 -6.08 1.73
CA ALA A 125 -5.70 -7.14 1.18
C ALA A 125 -4.92 -8.44 0.89
N ASP A 126 -3.67 -8.32 0.44
CA ASP A 126 -2.80 -9.48 0.15
C ASP A 126 -2.33 -10.21 1.41
N GLU A 127 -2.18 -9.50 2.52
CA GLU A 127 -1.74 -10.05 3.80
C GLU A 127 -2.90 -10.68 4.60
N LEU A 128 -4.14 -10.29 4.32
CA LEU A 128 -5.32 -10.72 5.09
C LEU A 128 -5.52 -12.26 5.13
N PRO A 129 -5.36 -13.02 4.02
CA PRO A 129 -5.51 -14.48 4.07
C PRO A 129 -4.51 -15.16 5.01
N ALA A 130 -3.28 -14.61 5.12
CA ALA A 130 -2.26 -15.15 6.03
C ALA A 130 -2.59 -14.86 7.50
N ARG A 131 -3.37 -13.82 7.79
CA ARG A 131 -3.80 -13.46 9.15
C ARG A 131 -5.00 -14.28 9.62
N GLN A 132 -5.94 -14.62 8.73
CA GLN A 132 -7.15 -15.38 9.06
C GLN A 132 -6.91 -16.89 9.28
N GLY A 133 -5.77 -17.42 8.82
CA GLY A 133 -5.42 -18.85 8.91
C GLY A 133 -4.59 -19.24 10.14
N LYS A 134 -4.44 -18.36 11.13
CA LYS A 134 -3.72 -18.62 12.39
C LYS A 134 -4.68 -18.82 13.56
#